data_AF-A0A1G3L3R5-F1
#
_entry.id   AF-A0A1G3L3R5-F1
#
_cell.length_a   1.000
_cell.length_b   1.000
_cell.length_c   1.000
_cell.angle_alpha   90.00
_cell.angle_beta   90.00
_cell.angle_gamma   90.00
#
_symmetry.space_group_name_H-M   'P 1'
#
loop_
_entity.id
_entity.type
_entity.pdbx_description
1 polymer ?
#
loop_
_entity_poly.entity_id
_entity_poly.type
_entity_poly.pdbx_seq_one_letter_code
_entity_poly.pdbx_strand_id
1 'polypeptide(L)'
;MRPIPVYNRKKSVRTWEKEGLIQIESFLEDAVHFIILNLKVEKESKKIQEIKVNFFRSPYPELCPSSASPFEKIIGLTIAPGFNKKVSELIPAEQGCTHIRSLLKEAADGFMQSFYYYTAGNLDGLERRKVLIKQLKNNCVAYSEKNV
;
A
#
# COMPACT_ATOMS: atom_id res chain seq x y z
N MET A 1 -10.60 10.05 34.28
CA MET A 1 -11.47 9.37 33.30
C MET A 1 -10.81 9.52 31.93
N ARG A 2 -10.64 8.45 31.13
CA ARG A 2 -10.13 8.62 29.76
C ARG A 2 -11.24 9.24 28.89
N PRO A 3 -10.93 10.23 28.03
CA PRO A 3 -11.92 10.82 27.15
C PRO A 3 -12.46 9.78 26.16
N ILE A 4 -13.73 9.91 25.79
CA ILE A 4 -14.38 9.06 24.78
C ILE A 4 -13.86 9.48 23.39
N PRO A 5 -13.40 8.54 22.54
CA PRO A 5 -12.97 8.87 21.19
C PRO A 5 -14.16 9.35 20.34
N VAL A 6 -14.02 10.53 19.73
CA VAL A 6 -15.01 11.10 18.80
C VAL A 6 -15.05 10.33 17.47
N TYR A 7 -13.95 9.66 17.12
CA TYR A 7 -13.80 8.96 15.87
C TYR A 7 -12.87 7.75 16.02
N ASN A 8 -13.20 6.67 15.33
CA ASN A 8 -12.38 5.47 15.26
C ASN A 8 -12.37 4.92 13.84
N ARG A 9 -11.19 4.58 13.35
CA ARG A 9 -10.99 3.91 12.05
C ARG A 9 -9.96 2.81 12.21
N LYS A 10 -10.30 1.62 11.73
CA LYS A 10 -9.37 0.52 11.55
C LYS A 10 -8.81 0.55 10.14
N LYS A 11 -7.51 0.29 10.00
CA LYS A 11 -6.89 -0.08 8.74
C LYS A 11 -6.09 -1.36 8.92
N SER A 12 -6.02 -2.17 7.88
CA SER A 12 -5.16 -3.35 7.88
C SER A 12 -4.64 -3.58 6.48
N VAL A 13 -3.44 -4.18 6.40
CA VAL A 13 -2.84 -4.64 5.16
C VAL A 13 -2.44 -6.10 5.37
N ARG A 14 -2.78 -6.93 4.40
CA ARG A 14 -2.38 -8.33 4.33
C ARG A 14 -1.74 -8.57 2.97
N THR A 15 -0.70 -9.40 2.94
CA THR A 15 0.00 -9.73 1.71
C THR A 15 0.22 -11.22 1.58
N TRP A 16 0.14 -11.72 0.36
CA TRP A 16 0.43 -13.10 -0.01
C TRP A 16 1.30 -13.10 -1.26
N GLU A 17 2.24 -14.03 -1.37
CA GLU A 17 2.95 -14.27 -2.62
C GLU A 17 2.38 -15.51 -3.30
N LYS A 18 2.16 -15.39 -4.61
CA LYS A 18 1.72 -16.50 -5.46
C LYS A 18 2.26 -16.27 -6.87
N GLU A 19 3.02 -17.23 -7.38
CA GLU A 19 3.46 -17.28 -8.78
C GLU A 19 4.21 -16.01 -9.22
N GLY A 20 5.07 -15.45 -8.36
CA GLY A 20 5.84 -14.23 -8.67
C GLY A 20 5.04 -12.93 -8.49
N LEU A 21 3.77 -13.01 -8.07
CA LEU A 21 2.95 -11.85 -7.74
C LEU A 21 2.80 -11.73 -6.23
N ILE A 22 3.02 -10.52 -5.71
CA ILE A 22 2.58 -10.15 -4.37
C ILE A 22 1.16 -9.60 -4.50
N GLN A 23 0.21 -10.31 -3.89
CA GLN A 23 -1.17 -9.89 -3.74
C GLN A 23 -1.29 -9.14 -2.42
N ILE A 24 -1.90 -7.96 -2.44
CA ILE A 24 -2.08 -7.11 -1.29
C ILE A 24 -3.56 -6.83 -1.14
N GLU A 25 -4.06 -6.97 0.07
CA GLU A 25 -5.37 -6.48 0.46
C GLU A 25 -5.18 -5.43 1.54
N SER A 26 -5.65 -4.22 1.29
CA SER A 26 -5.79 -3.19 2.30
C SER A 26 -7.26 -2.86 2.51
N PHE A 27 -7.66 -2.70 3.76
CA PHE A 27 -9.02 -2.24 4.07
C PHE A 27 -9.01 -1.12 5.08
N LEU A 28 -10.08 -0.32 5.05
CA LEU A 28 -10.43 0.59 6.11
C LEU A 28 -11.86 0.36 6.52
N GLU A 29 -12.10 0.51 7.82
CA GLU A 29 -13.42 0.43 8.40
C GLU A 29 -13.59 1.50 9.48
N ASP A 30 -14.65 2.30 9.35
CA ASP A 30 -15.13 3.26 10.34
C ASP A 30 -16.67 3.31 10.32
N ALA A 31 -17.27 4.20 11.10
CA ALA A 31 -18.73 4.33 11.21
C ALA A 31 -19.47 4.54 9.87
N VAL A 32 -18.78 5.08 8.85
CA VAL A 32 -19.37 5.51 7.58
C VAL A 32 -18.77 4.77 6.39
N HIS A 33 -17.56 4.24 6.51
CA HIS A 33 -16.82 3.63 5.41
C HIS A 33 -16.44 2.19 5.74
N PHE A 34 -16.65 1.29 4.79
CA PHE A 34 -16.00 -0.01 4.74
C PHE A 34 -15.56 -0.24 3.30
N ILE A 35 -14.26 -0.09 3.06
CA ILE A 35 -13.66 -0.09 1.72
C ILE A 35 -12.50 -1.09 1.73
N ILE A 36 -12.48 -1.97 0.73
CA ILE A 36 -11.40 -2.92 0.50
C ILE A 36 -10.74 -2.57 -0.84
N LEU A 37 -9.40 -2.57 -0.85
CA LEU A 37 -8.58 -2.44 -2.04
C LEU A 37 -7.73 -3.70 -2.16
N ASN A 38 -7.82 -4.37 -3.30
CA ASN A 38 -6.94 -5.47 -3.68
C ASN A 38 -5.98 -4.99 -4.77
N LEU A 39 -4.69 -5.26 -4.59
CA LEU A 39 -3.62 -4.91 -5.52
C LEU A 39 -2.83 -6.17 -5.86
N LYS A 40 -2.45 -6.35 -7.12
CA LYS A 40 -1.45 -7.35 -7.53
C LYS A 40 -0.24 -6.66 -8.11
N VAL A 41 0.92 -7.03 -7.63
CA VAL A 41 2.19 -6.41 -8.02
C VAL A 41 3.17 -7.50 -8.36
N GLU A 42 3.82 -7.38 -9.51
CA GLU A 42 4.90 -8.30 -9.89
C GLU A 42 6.11 -8.05 -8.99
N LYS A 43 6.62 -9.12 -8.37
CA LYS A 43 7.57 -9.08 -7.26
C LYS A 43 8.91 -8.44 -7.66
N GLU A 44 9.44 -8.75 -8.83
CA GLU A 44 10.77 -8.32 -9.25
C GLU A 44 10.77 -6.89 -9.80
N SER A 45 9.92 -6.62 -10.80
CA SER A 45 9.78 -5.30 -11.45
C SER A 45 9.00 -4.30 -10.62
N LYS A 46 8.30 -4.75 -9.56
CA LYS A 46 7.43 -3.93 -8.68
C LYS A 46 6.30 -3.25 -9.45
N LYS A 47 5.94 -3.79 -10.62
CA LYS A 47 4.95 -3.24 -11.54
C LYS A 47 3.55 -3.70 -11.14
N ILE A 48 2.62 -2.76 -11.01
CA ILE A 48 1.22 -3.03 -10.70
C ILE A 48 0.57 -3.74 -11.90
N GLN A 49 -0.05 -4.89 -11.64
CA GLN A 49 -0.74 -5.71 -12.64
C GLN A 49 -2.26 -5.57 -12.55
N GLU A 50 -2.79 -5.37 -11.34
CA GLU A 50 -4.23 -5.32 -11.10
C GLU A 50 -4.52 -4.44 -9.89
N ILE A 51 -5.63 -3.70 -9.94
CA ILE A 51 -6.24 -3.01 -8.80
C ILE A 51 -7.75 -3.25 -8.83
N LYS A 52 -8.33 -3.58 -7.68
CA LYS A 52 -9.78 -3.67 -7.46
C LYS A 52 -10.14 -2.95 -6.18
N VAL A 53 -11.25 -2.21 -6.21
CA VAL A 53 -11.75 -1.48 -5.04
C VAL A 53 -13.23 -1.79 -4.86
N ASN A 54 -13.60 -2.19 -3.66
CA ASN A 54 -14.98 -2.52 -3.30
C ASN A 54 -15.42 -1.64 -2.13
N PHE A 55 -16.59 -1.03 -2.27
CA PHE A 55 -17.26 -0.25 -1.22
C PHE A 55 -18.38 -1.10 -0.63
N PHE A 56 -18.21 -1.55 0.61
CA PHE A 56 -19.23 -2.29 1.37
C PHE A 56 -20.11 -1.37 2.20
N ARG A 57 -19.56 -0.23 2.63
CA ARG A 57 -20.30 0.85 3.31
C ARG A 57 -19.72 2.18 2.87
N SER A 58 -20.58 3.12 2.49
CA SER A 58 -20.18 4.46 2.05
C SER A 58 -21.31 5.45 2.23
N PRO A 59 -21.03 6.76 2.37
CA PRO A 59 -22.07 7.77 2.59
C PRO A 59 -22.90 8.07 1.34
N TYR A 60 -22.36 7.81 0.15
CA TYR A 60 -23.02 8.06 -1.13
C TYR A 60 -22.95 6.79 -2.00
N PRO A 61 -23.85 5.82 -1.80
CA PRO A 61 -23.76 4.50 -2.44
C PRO A 61 -23.80 4.57 -3.98
N GLU A 62 -24.49 5.55 -4.56
CA GLU A 62 -24.56 5.73 -6.02
C GLU A 62 -23.34 6.44 -6.62
N LEU A 63 -22.55 7.14 -5.79
CA LEU A 63 -21.44 7.99 -6.25
C LEU A 63 -20.07 7.43 -5.85
N CYS A 64 -19.89 7.04 -4.59
CA CYS A 64 -18.59 6.59 -4.07
C CYS A 64 -17.97 5.44 -4.89
N PRO A 65 -18.70 4.39 -5.31
CA PRO A 65 -18.12 3.32 -6.13
C PRO A 65 -17.53 3.79 -7.46
N SER A 66 -18.10 4.83 -8.09
CA SER A 66 -17.58 5.38 -9.35
C SER A 66 -16.17 5.96 -9.23
N SER A 67 -15.74 6.33 -8.02
CA SER A 67 -14.38 6.84 -7.77
C SER A 67 -13.29 5.77 -7.84
N ALA A 68 -13.65 4.49 -8.02
CA ALA A 68 -12.71 3.38 -8.18
C ALA A 68 -12.07 3.33 -9.57
N SER A 69 -12.84 3.58 -10.64
CA SER A 69 -12.37 3.37 -12.02
C SER A 69 -11.14 4.22 -12.40
N PRO A 70 -10.96 5.48 -11.92
CA PRO A 70 -9.77 6.25 -12.27
C PRO A 70 -8.48 5.66 -11.73
N PHE A 71 -8.54 4.78 -10.73
CA PHE A 71 -7.37 4.09 -10.19
C PHE A 71 -6.81 3.01 -11.10
N GLU A 72 -7.54 2.54 -12.12
CA GLU A 72 -6.99 1.62 -13.13
C GLU A 72 -5.83 2.25 -13.91
N LYS A 73 -5.76 3.60 -13.99
CA LYS A 73 -4.64 4.33 -14.61
C LYS A 73 -3.28 4.04 -13.98
N ILE A 74 -3.22 3.47 -12.78
CA ILE A 74 -1.96 3.11 -12.12
C ILE A 74 -1.43 1.74 -12.57
N ILE A 75 -2.23 0.94 -13.28
CA ILE A 75 -1.79 -0.35 -13.82
C ILE A 75 -0.60 -0.08 -14.74
N GLY A 76 0.48 -0.81 -14.49
CA GLY A 76 1.76 -0.63 -15.17
C GLY A 76 2.73 0.36 -14.52
N LEU A 77 2.32 1.09 -13.49
CA LEU A 77 3.28 1.86 -12.67
C LEU A 77 4.12 0.95 -11.78
N THR A 78 5.35 1.39 -11.52
CA THR A 78 6.26 0.75 -10.56
C THR A 78 6.11 1.38 -9.18
N ILE A 79 6.00 0.54 -8.14
CA ILE A 79 6.06 0.98 -6.74
C ILE A 79 7.52 1.29 -6.39
N ALA A 80 7.83 2.58 -6.28
CA ALA A 80 9.17 3.13 -6.07
C ALA A 80 9.08 4.51 -5.38
N PRO A 81 10.21 5.11 -4.95
CA PRO A 81 10.22 6.49 -4.46
C PRO A 81 9.50 7.45 -5.42
N GLY A 82 8.61 8.29 -4.86
CA GLY A 82 7.76 9.19 -5.64
C GLY A 82 6.46 8.59 -6.18
N PHE A 83 6.15 7.31 -5.89
CA PHE A 83 4.91 6.64 -6.32
C PHE A 83 3.64 7.45 -5.99
N ASN A 84 3.49 7.89 -4.73
CA ASN A 84 2.31 8.67 -4.32
C ASN A 84 2.16 9.99 -5.10
N LYS A 85 3.27 10.62 -5.48
CA LYS A 85 3.25 11.84 -6.30
C LYS A 85 2.73 11.53 -7.70
N LYS A 86 3.25 10.48 -8.34
CA LYS A 86 2.79 10.02 -9.67
C LYS A 86 1.29 9.66 -9.66
N VAL A 87 0.82 9.00 -8.61
CA VAL A 87 -0.61 8.67 -8.46
C VAL A 87 -1.47 9.93 -8.35
N SER A 88 -1.00 10.96 -7.65
CA SER A 88 -1.70 12.25 -7.55
C SER A 88 -1.66 13.07 -8.84
N GLU A 89 -0.62 12.91 -9.66
CA GLU A 89 -0.53 13.54 -10.98
C GLU A 89 -1.47 12.86 -12.00
N LEU A 90 -1.56 11.52 -11.98
CA LEU A 90 -2.41 10.75 -12.90
C LEU A 90 -3.91 10.81 -12.56
N ILE A 91 -4.20 10.95 -11.27
CA ILE A 91 -5.55 10.98 -10.75
C ILE A 91 -5.61 12.24 -9.92
N PRO A 92 -6.16 13.34 -10.44
CA PRO A 92 -6.44 14.54 -9.65
C PRO A 92 -7.43 14.28 -8.50
N ALA A 93 -7.55 15.22 -7.57
CA ALA A 93 -8.39 15.06 -6.38
C ALA A 93 -9.87 14.89 -6.74
N GLU A 94 -10.36 15.67 -7.71
CA GLU A 94 -11.72 15.69 -8.21
C GLU A 94 -12.12 14.41 -8.96
N GLN A 95 -11.15 13.61 -9.42
CA GLN A 95 -11.37 12.31 -10.06
C GLN A 95 -11.19 11.14 -9.09
N GLY A 96 -10.68 11.38 -7.87
CA GLY A 96 -10.29 10.31 -6.96
C GLY A 96 -11.02 10.36 -5.63
N CYS A 97 -10.82 9.32 -4.82
CA CYS A 97 -11.28 9.28 -3.45
C CYS A 97 -10.08 9.29 -2.48
N THR A 98 -10.11 10.18 -1.49
CA THR A 98 -9.04 10.26 -0.48
C THR A 98 -8.85 8.94 0.27
N HIS A 99 -9.93 8.18 0.45
CA HIS A 99 -9.91 6.87 1.10
C HIS A 99 -9.17 5.82 0.26
N ILE A 100 -9.42 5.78 -1.06
CA ILE A 100 -8.70 4.88 -1.96
C ILE A 100 -7.22 5.25 -2.02
N ARG A 101 -6.86 6.54 -2.11
CA ARG A 101 -5.45 6.98 -2.03
C ARG A 101 -4.77 6.52 -0.77
N SER A 102 -5.48 6.64 0.36
CA SER A 102 -4.96 6.22 1.64
C SER A 102 -4.73 4.70 1.67
N LEU A 103 -5.68 3.89 1.20
CA LEU A 103 -5.53 2.44 1.11
C LEU A 103 -4.44 2.01 0.15
N LEU A 104 -4.28 2.71 -0.98
CA LEU A 104 -3.23 2.43 -1.95
C LEU A 104 -1.85 2.73 -1.39
N LYS A 105 -1.70 3.80 -0.60
CA LYS A 105 -0.46 4.08 0.12
C LYS A 105 -0.13 2.95 1.09
N GLU A 106 -1.08 2.52 1.91
CA GLU A 106 -0.87 1.40 2.84
C GLU A 106 -0.54 0.10 2.09
N ALA A 107 -1.19 -0.15 0.94
CA ALA A 107 -0.91 -1.31 0.10
C ALA A 107 0.51 -1.26 -0.50
N ALA A 108 0.96 -0.09 -0.95
CA ALA A 108 2.32 0.12 -1.45
C ALA A 108 3.38 -0.05 -0.36
N ASP A 109 3.13 0.49 0.84
CA ASP A 109 4.00 0.31 1.99
C ASP A 109 4.08 -1.18 2.38
N GLY A 110 2.94 -1.88 2.40
CA GLY A 110 2.86 -3.32 2.63
C GLY A 110 3.62 -4.15 1.58
N PHE A 111 3.46 -3.82 0.30
CA PHE A 111 4.23 -4.45 -0.77
C PHE A 111 5.75 -4.31 -0.56
N MET A 112 6.22 -3.10 -0.22
CA MET A 112 7.64 -2.87 0.01
C MET A 112 8.17 -3.68 1.19
N GLN A 113 7.41 -3.78 2.28
CA GLN A 113 7.78 -4.65 3.40
C GLN A 113 7.90 -6.11 2.95
N SER A 114 6.89 -6.63 2.24
CA SER A 114 6.90 -8.00 1.73
C SER A 114 8.08 -8.24 0.78
N PHE A 115 8.38 -7.29 -0.11
CA PHE A 115 9.56 -7.35 -0.98
C PHE A 115 10.86 -7.49 -0.17
N TYR A 116 11.04 -6.72 0.91
CA TYR A 116 12.22 -6.84 1.77
C TYR A 116 12.27 -8.18 2.52
N TYR A 117 11.12 -8.67 3.01
CA TYR A 117 11.03 -9.99 3.64
C TYR A 117 11.46 -11.10 2.68
N TYR A 118 10.95 -11.09 1.44
CA TYR A 118 11.32 -12.08 0.44
C TYR A 118 12.75 -11.96 -0.04
N THR A 119 13.27 -10.74 -0.21
CA THR A 119 14.66 -10.52 -0.64
C THR A 119 15.66 -11.02 0.41
N ALA A 120 15.34 -10.85 1.69
CA ALA A 120 16.14 -11.40 2.78
C ALA A 120 15.96 -12.92 2.96
N GLY A 121 14.87 -13.50 2.45
CA GLY A 121 14.58 -14.93 2.56
C GLY A 121 14.58 -15.42 4.02
N ASN A 122 15.16 -16.60 4.22
CA ASN A 122 15.31 -17.24 5.54
C ASN A 122 16.53 -16.74 6.33
N LEU A 123 17.25 -15.72 5.85
CA LEU A 123 18.39 -15.18 6.58
C LEU A 123 17.91 -14.57 7.90
N ASP A 124 18.73 -14.76 8.93
CA ASP A 124 18.55 -14.19 10.26
C ASP A 124 19.77 -13.35 10.68
N GLY A 125 19.66 -12.72 11.86
CA GLY A 125 20.75 -12.01 12.51
C GLY A 125 21.53 -11.04 11.61
N LEU A 126 22.85 -11.21 11.60
CA LEU A 126 23.78 -10.34 10.88
C LEU A 126 23.68 -10.49 9.36
N GLU A 127 23.44 -11.69 8.84
CA GLU A 127 23.35 -11.93 7.39
C GLU A 127 22.09 -11.29 6.82
N ARG A 128 20.96 -11.39 7.53
CA ARG A 128 19.74 -10.63 7.20
C ARG A 128 20.03 -9.14 7.17
N ARG A 129 20.74 -8.64 8.19
CA ARG A 129 21.05 -7.21 8.32
C ARG A 129 21.86 -6.71 7.13
N LYS A 130 22.89 -7.44 6.69
CA LYS A 130 23.72 -7.07 5.52
C LYS A 130 22.89 -6.89 4.25
N VAL A 131 21.94 -7.80 3.99
CA VAL A 131 21.03 -7.69 2.84
C VAL A 131 20.12 -6.47 2.97
N LEU A 132 19.52 -6.27 4.15
CA LEU A 132 18.61 -5.15 4.40
C LEU A 132 19.32 -3.79 4.33
N ILE A 133 20.56 -3.67 4.81
CA ILE A 133 21.38 -2.47 4.70
C ILE A 133 21.49 -1.99 3.25
N LYS A 134 21.75 -2.92 2.32
CA LYS A 134 21.87 -2.59 0.90
C LYS A 134 20.54 -2.11 0.31
N GLN A 135 19.43 -2.71 0.73
CA GLN A 135 18.08 -2.43 0.22
C GLN A 135 17.45 -1.17 0.83
N LEU A 136 17.74 -0.90 2.11
CA LEU A 136 17.12 0.16 2.91
C LEU A 136 18.06 1.33 3.17
N LYS A 137 19.20 1.39 2.48
CA LYS A 137 20.18 2.46 2.63
C LYS A 137 19.49 3.82 2.56
N ASN A 138 19.61 4.59 3.65
CA ASN A 138 19.01 5.93 3.81
C ASN A 138 17.47 6.00 3.76
N ASN A 139 16.75 4.87 3.79
CA ASN A 139 15.29 4.83 3.90
C ASN A 139 14.79 4.73 5.36
N CYS A 140 15.68 4.44 6.31
CA CYS A 140 15.38 4.39 7.74
C CYS A 140 16.64 4.74 8.53
N VAL A 141 16.48 5.37 9.70
CA VAL A 141 17.59 5.80 10.55
C VAL A 141 18.55 4.66 10.89
N ALA A 142 18.02 3.46 11.12
CA ALA A 142 18.81 2.25 11.41
C ALA A 142 19.68 1.79 10.23
N TYR A 143 19.39 2.26 9.02
CA TYR A 143 20.11 1.94 7.79
C TYR A 143 20.74 3.18 7.13
N SER A 144 20.88 4.28 7.87
CA SER A 144 21.58 5.47 7.40
C SER A 144 23.09 5.26 7.42
N GLU A 145 23.84 5.92 6.54
CA GLU A 145 25.31 5.82 6.47
C GLU A 145 26.03 6.09 7.80
N LYS A 146 25.40 6.82 8.74
CA LYS A 146 25.95 7.11 10.06
C LYS A 146 25.80 5.97 11.06
N ASN A 147 24.89 5.03 10.81
CA ASN A 147 24.44 4.02 11.78
C ASN A 147 24.72 2.57 11.33
N VAL A 148 25.39 2.38 10.19
CA VAL A 148 25.66 1.07 9.59
C VAL A 148 27.15 0.84 9.39
#